data_AF-A0A5P6PEN2-F1
#
_entry.id   AF-A0A5P6PEN2-F1
#
_cell.length_a   1.000
_cell.length_b   1.000
_cell.length_c   1.000
_cell.angle_alpha   90.00
_cell.angle_beta   90.00
_cell.angle_gamma   90.00
#
_symmetry.space_group_name_H-M   'P 1'
#
loop_
_entity.id
_entity.type
_entity.pdbx_description
1 polymer ?
#
loop_
_entity_poly.entity_id
_entity_poly.type
_entity_poly.pdbx_seq_one_letter_code
_entity_poly.pdbx_strand_id
1 'polypeptide(L)'
;MTTTRDRVEQYVLDYFHRQWPSATDGTSLADDLGLDAYDIYDIGRHLRGWRGASYTPSEFAACAKVKDIVTLIFQKVHVAEG
;
A
#
# COMPACT_ATOMS: atom_id res chain seq x y z
N MET A 1 1.75 -1.27 22.44
CA MET A 1 0.61 -0.55 21.83
C MET A 1 0.85 -0.50 20.35
N THR A 2 -0.05 -1.07 19.53
CA THR A 2 0.06 -1.09 18.07
C THR A 2 -0.20 0.32 17.53
N THR A 3 0.76 0.90 16.82
CA THR A 3 0.63 2.25 16.26
C THR A 3 -0.30 2.23 15.03
N THR A 4 -0.84 3.40 14.62
CA THR A 4 -1.61 3.49 13.37
C THR A 4 -0.80 3.00 12.17
N ARG A 5 0.51 3.28 12.14
CA ARG A 5 1.42 2.79 11.10
C ARG A 5 1.51 1.27 11.07
N ASP A 6 1.66 0.64 12.22
CA ASP A 6 1.69 -0.82 12.37
C ASP A 6 0.41 -1.46 11.80
N ARG A 7 -0.75 -0.84 12.05
CA ARG A 7 -2.03 -1.30 11.49
C ARG A 7 -2.13 -1.13 9.97
N VAL A 8 -1.59 -0.04 9.42
CA VAL A 8 -1.50 0.14 7.96
C VAL A 8 -0.61 -0.94 7.37
N GLU A 9 0.55 -1.17 7.97
CA GLU A 9 1.51 -2.18 7.51
C GLU A 9 0.89 -3.57 7.51
N GLN A 10 0.24 -3.96 8.60
CA GLN A 10 -0.49 -5.24 8.68
C GLN A 10 -1.60 -5.33 7.62
N TYR A 11 -2.37 -4.27 7.39
CA TYR A 11 -3.44 -4.27 6.39
C TYR A 11 -2.91 -4.43 4.96
N VAL A 12 -1.84 -3.70 4.61
CA VAL A 12 -1.22 -3.80 3.30
C VAL A 12 -0.58 -5.18 3.12
N LEU A 13 0.19 -5.66 4.11
CA LEU A 13 0.82 -6.98 4.03
C LEU A 13 -0.21 -8.12 3.97
N ASP A 14 -1.31 -8.06 4.72
CA ASP A 14 -2.40 -9.06 4.61
C ASP A 14 -2.98 -9.09 3.19
N TYR A 15 -3.18 -7.92 2.57
CA TYR A 15 -3.63 -7.85 1.19
C TYR A 15 -2.62 -8.51 0.23
N PHE A 16 -1.34 -8.13 0.34
CA PHE A 16 -0.30 -8.69 -0.52
C PHE A 16 -0.12 -10.20 -0.30
N HIS A 17 -0.15 -10.69 0.95
CA HIS A 17 0.02 -12.11 1.28
C HIS A 17 -1.06 -13.03 0.71
N ARG A 18 -2.26 -12.50 0.41
CA ARG A 18 -3.32 -13.28 -0.25
C ARG A 18 -2.94 -13.72 -1.66
N GLN A 19 -2.13 -12.93 -2.37
CA GLN A 19 -1.66 -13.23 -3.72
C GLN A 19 -0.18 -13.63 -3.75
N TRP A 20 0.64 -13.03 -2.88
CA TRP A 20 2.08 -13.21 -2.78
C TRP A 20 2.49 -13.46 -1.33
N PRO A 21 2.43 -14.72 -0.85
CA PRO A 21 2.72 -15.07 0.54
C PRO A 21 4.14 -14.71 1.01
N SER A 22 5.08 -14.55 0.07
CA SER A 22 6.46 -14.16 0.32
C SER A 22 6.69 -12.64 0.27
N ALA A 23 5.65 -11.83 0.02
CA ALA A 23 5.79 -10.39 -0.02
C ALA A 23 6.20 -9.84 1.34
N THR A 24 7.11 -8.87 1.32
CA THR A 24 7.61 -8.15 2.50
C THR A 24 7.60 -6.65 2.19
N ASP A 25 7.90 -5.82 3.18
CA ASP A 25 7.98 -4.37 2.98
C ASP A 25 9.01 -3.98 1.88
N GLY A 26 10.08 -4.77 1.75
CA GLY A 26 11.17 -4.56 0.80
C GLY A 26 10.90 -5.04 -0.63
N THR A 27 9.82 -5.81 -0.83
CA THR A 27 9.45 -6.41 -2.12
C THR A 27 9.15 -5.32 -3.16
N SER A 28 9.83 -5.41 -4.30
CA SER A 28 9.63 -4.58 -5.49
C SER A 28 8.35 -4.98 -6.21
N LEU A 29 7.48 -4.01 -6.47
CA LEU A 29 6.23 -4.27 -7.20
C LEU A 29 6.53 -4.72 -8.64
N ALA A 30 7.52 -4.11 -9.28
CA ALA A 30 7.91 -4.44 -10.65
C ALA A 30 8.83 -5.66 -10.74
N ASP A 31 9.95 -5.67 -10.00
CA ASP A 31 10.96 -6.74 -10.16
C ASP A 31 10.59 -8.06 -9.49
N ASP A 32 10.03 -8.02 -8.27
CA ASP A 32 9.73 -9.25 -7.52
C ASP A 32 8.36 -9.82 -7.88
N LEU A 33 7.37 -8.95 -8.12
CA LEU A 33 5.98 -9.34 -8.37
C LEU A 33 5.58 -9.26 -9.85
N GLY A 34 6.39 -8.63 -10.70
CA GLY A 34 6.10 -8.47 -12.12
C GLY A 34 4.92 -7.53 -12.42
N LEU A 35 4.56 -6.65 -11.48
CA LEU A 35 3.40 -5.77 -11.60
C LEU A 35 3.73 -4.56 -12.47
N ASP A 36 2.82 -4.27 -13.39
CA ASP A 36 2.88 -3.03 -14.16
C ASP A 36 2.13 -1.88 -13.47
N ALA A 37 2.18 -0.68 -14.06
CA ALA A 37 1.52 0.49 -13.50
C ALA A 37 -0.01 0.35 -13.38
N TYR A 38 -0.64 -0.47 -14.23
CA TYR A 38 -2.06 -0.76 -14.17
C TYR A 38 -2.39 -1.71 -13.02
N ASP A 39 -1.60 -2.77 -12.82
CA ASP A 39 -1.77 -3.68 -11.68
C ASP A 39 -1.59 -2.94 -10.35
N ILE A 40 -0.54 -2.11 -10.27
CA ILE A 40 -0.27 -1.26 -9.11
C ILE A 40 -1.45 -0.33 -8.85
N TYR A 41 -2.00 0.29 -9.90
CA TYR A 41 -3.19 1.13 -9.77
C TYR A 41 -4.42 0.35 -9.24
N ASP A 42 -4.67 -0.86 -9.72
CA ASP A 42 -5.80 -1.68 -9.29
C ASP A 42 -5.68 -2.10 -7.81
N ILE A 43 -4.48 -2.48 -7.37
CA ILE A 43 -4.17 -2.69 -5.95
C ILE A 43 -4.50 -1.44 -5.12
N GLY A 44 -4.10 -0.26 -5.62
CA GLY A 44 -4.43 1.01 -4.99
C GLY A 44 -5.93 1.21 -4.86
N ARG A 45 -6.73 0.83 -5.85
CA ARG A 45 -8.19 0.91 -5.77
C ARG A 45 -8.78 0.03 -4.67
N HIS A 46 -8.20 -1.15 -4.44
CA HIS A 46 -8.63 -2.06 -3.37
C HIS A 46 -8.28 -1.54 -1.97
N LEU A 47 -7.11 -0.93 -1.83
CA LEU A 47 -6.67 -0.33 -0.56
C LEU A 47 -7.28 1.06 -0.32
N ARG A 48 -7.89 1.66 -1.35
CA ARG A 48 -8.51 3.00 -1.32
C ARG A 48 -9.82 2.91 -0.56
N GLY A 49 -9.76 3.23 0.73
CA GLY A 49 -10.90 3.14 1.62
C GLY A 49 -10.52 2.82 3.06
N TRP A 50 -9.27 2.40 3.32
CA TRP A 50 -8.81 2.22 4.69
C TRP A 50 -8.81 3.56 5.43
N ARG A 51 -9.72 3.70 6.40
CA ARG A 51 -9.86 4.88 7.28
C ARG A 51 -9.91 6.23 6.56
N GLY A 52 -10.51 6.30 5.37
CA GLY A 52 -10.62 7.56 4.62
C GLY A 52 -9.33 8.01 3.92
N ALA A 53 -8.32 7.14 3.81
CA ALA A 53 -7.14 7.39 2.99
C ALA A 53 -7.55 7.73 1.55
N SER A 54 -7.21 8.94 1.08
CA SER A 54 -7.43 9.37 -0.29
C SER A 54 -6.10 9.69 -0.95
N TYR A 55 -5.80 8.96 -2.02
CA TYR A 55 -4.63 9.16 -2.87
C TYR A 55 -5.05 9.10 -4.34
N THR A 56 -4.27 9.76 -5.16
CA THR A 56 -4.44 9.79 -6.62
C THR A 56 -3.80 8.56 -7.26
N PRO A 57 -4.24 8.19 -8.48
CA PRO A 57 -3.61 7.11 -9.25
C PRO A 57 -2.10 7.31 -9.42
N SER A 58 -1.67 8.55 -9.67
CA SER A 58 -0.27 8.90 -9.88
C SER A 58 0.59 8.74 -8.62
N GLU A 59 0.05 9.08 -7.44
CA GLU A 59 0.75 8.87 -6.16
C GLU A 59 0.96 7.37 -5.89
N PHE A 60 -0.03 6.55 -6.24
CA PHE A 60 0.04 5.11 -6.03
C PHE A 60 0.97 4.44 -7.07
N ALA A 61 0.89 4.83 -8.33
CA ALA A 61 1.77 4.35 -9.40
C ALA A 61 3.25 4.74 -9.20
N ALA A 62 3.53 5.76 -8.38
CA ALA A 62 4.90 6.13 -8.00
C ALA A 62 5.51 5.21 -6.92
N CYS A 63 4.72 4.31 -6.31
CA CYS A 63 5.22 3.36 -5.35
C CYS A 63 6.05 2.28 -6.07
N ALA A 64 7.30 2.08 -5.62
CA ALA A 64 8.17 1.05 -6.19
C ALA A 64 8.14 -0.23 -5.35
N LYS A 65 7.89 -0.10 -4.03
CA LYS A 65 7.91 -1.19 -3.05
C LYS A 65 6.65 -1.19 -2.19
N VAL A 66 6.38 -2.33 -1.56
CA VAL A 66 5.25 -2.48 -0.62
C VAL A 66 5.31 -1.44 0.52
N LYS A 67 6.50 -1.14 1.06
CA LYS A 67 6.67 -0.10 2.08
C LYS A 67 6.27 1.32 1.63
N ASP A 68 6.35 1.61 0.33
CA ASP A 68 5.99 2.92 -0.21
C ASP A 68 4.47 3.08 -0.16
N ILE A 69 3.73 2.01 -0.45
CA ILE A 69 2.27 1.94 -0.30
C ILE A 69 1.86 2.16 1.16
N VAL A 70 2.52 1.47 2.10
CA VAL A 70 2.28 1.64 3.55
C VAL A 70 2.49 3.09 3.95
N THR A 71 3.58 3.70 3.50
CA THR A 71 3.92 5.10 3.80
C THR A 71 2.88 6.06 3.22
N LEU A 72 2.48 5.86 1.97
CA LEU A 72 1.45 6.67 1.31
C LEU A 72 0.12 6.61 2.06
N ILE A 73 -0.37 5.40 2.35
CA ILE A 73 -1.64 5.23 3.07
C ILE A 73 -1.57 5.86 4.46
N PHE A 74 -0.48 5.63 5.20
CA PHE A 74 -0.29 6.22 6.52
C PHE A 74 -0.32 7.76 6.47
N GLN A 75 0.38 8.38 5.52
CA GLN A 75 0.37 9.83 5.33
C GLN A 75 -1.05 10.36 5.04
N LYS A 76 -1.80 9.67 4.18
CA LYS A 76 -3.16 10.11 3.80
C LYS A 76 -4.18 9.95 4.92
N VAL A 77 -4.06 8.91 5.74
CA VAL A 77 -4.92 8.70 6.91
C VAL A 77 -4.64 9.75 7.97
N HIS A 78 -3.36 10.05 8.23
CA HIS A 78 -2.99 11.04 9.22
C HIS A 78 -3.47 12.45 8.84
N VAL A 79 -3.46 12.81 7.56
CA VAL A 79 -4.02 14.08 7.07
C VAL A 79 -5.55 14.12 7.20
N ALA A 80 -6.25 12.99 7.13
CA ALA A 80 -7.70 12.93 7.29
C ALA A 80 -8.17 12.97 8.77
N GLU A 81 -7.30 12.59 9.71
CA GLU A 81 -7.57 12.65 11.17
C GLU A 81 -7.19 14.02 11.80
N GLY A 82 -6.57 14.93 11.03
CA GLY A 82 -6.06 16.23 11.48
C GLY A 82 -6.91 17.44 11.12
#